data_AF-A0A2D6P5T6-F1
#
_entry.id   AF-A0A2D6P5T6-F1
#
_cell.length_a   1.000
_cell.length_b   1.000
_cell.length_c   1.000
_cell.angle_alpha   90.00
_cell.angle_beta   90.00
_cell.angle_gamma   90.00
#
_symmetry.space_group_name_H-M   'P 1'
#
loop_
_entity.id
_entity.type
_entity.pdbx_description
1 polymer ?
#
loop_
_entity_poly.entity_id
_entity_poly.type
_entity_poly.pdbx_seq_one_letter_code
_entity_poly.pdbx_strand_id
1 'polypeptide(L)'
;MDPFYTILLVAFLVSLIITIFNKMLIDQNLMKELKKDIKKYQAELKKNKDNLEKVKEIQPKMMNLSMKQIKMTFRPMKYYFIPILIVFSWLRKTMEGKTILSFGFWPYNLGWLGTYIIFSIFFSTFLRKILKLN
;
A
#
# COMPACT_ATOMS: atom_id res chain seq x y z
N MET A 1 -9.68 -13.45 24.72
CA MET A 1 -9.93 -13.63 23.28
C MET A 1 -8.79 -14.45 22.71
N ASP A 2 -9.09 -15.36 21.78
CA ASP A 2 -8.06 -16.11 21.07
C ASP A 2 -7.11 -15.16 20.30
N PRO A 3 -5.78 -15.37 20.34
CA PRO A 3 -4.81 -14.55 19.61
C PRO A 3 -5.11 -14.45 18.10
N PHE A 4 -5.65 -15.51 17.51
CA PHE A 4 -6.03 -15.56 16.09
C PHE A 4 -7.16 -14.57 15.79
N TYR A 5 -8.28 -14.65 16.50
CA TYR A 5 -9.43 -13.75 16.28
C TYR A 5 -9.06 -12.29 16.53
N THR A 6 -8.16 -12.04 17.49
CA THR A 6 -7.67 -10.69 17.77
C THR A 6 -6.91 -10.12 16.56
N ILE A 7 -5.99 -10.88 15.96
CA ILE A 7 -5.27 -10.43 14.76
C ILE A 7 -6.18 -10.30 13.56
N LEU A 8 -7.12 -11.23 13.39
CA LEU A 8 -8.06 -11.19 12.28
C LEU A 8 -8.91 -9.91 12.32
N LEU A 9 -9.43 -9.56 13.50
CA LEU A 9 -10.18 -8.32 13.71
C LEU A 9 -9.31 -7.07 13.49
N VAL A 10 -8.09 -7.04 14.04
CA VAL A 10 -7.16 -5.91 13.88
C VAL A 10 -6.78 -5.73 12.41
N ALA A 11 -6.42 -6.80 11.71
CA ALA A 11 -6.06 -6.77 10.29
C ALA A 11 -7.22 -6.26 9.44
N PHE A 12 -8.46 -6.70 9.72
CA PHE A 12 -9.64 -6.19 9.05
C PHE A 12 -9.86 -4.69 9.29
N LEU A 13 -9.87 -4.26 10.56
CA LEU A 13 -10.12 -2.85 10.93
C LEU A 13 -9.05 -1.91 10.37
N VAL A 14 -7.77 -2.27 10.50
CA VAL A 14 -6.67 -1.47 9.94
C VAL A 14 -6.77 -1.41 8.42
N SER A 15 -7.06 -2.54 7.75
CA SER A 15 -7.24 -2.57 6.29
C SER A 15 -8.42 -1.71 5.85
N LEU A 16 -9.52 -1.72 6.61
CA LEU A 16 -10.71 -0.89 6.36
C LEU A 16 -10.39 0.59 6.48
N ILE A 17 -9.75 1.02 7.57
CA ILE A 17 -9.33 2.40 7.79
C ILE A 17 -8.42 2.86 6.64
N ILE A 18 -7.35 2.12 6.34
CA ILE A 18 -6.43 2.46 5.25
C ILE A 18 -7.18 2.60 3.91
N THR A 19 -8.11 1.69 3.63
CA THR A 19 -8.86 1.70 2.37
C THR A 19 -9.81 2.90 2.27
N ILE A 20 -10.48 3.27 3.36
CA ILE A 20 -11.34 4.46 3.44
C ILE A 20 -10.51 5.73 3.25
N PHE A 21 -9.38 5.86 3.97
CA PHE A 21 -8.49 7.01 3.83
C PHE A 21 -7.95 7.15 2.40
N ASN A 22 -7.54 6.04 1.78
CA ASN A 22 -7.10 6.05 0.39
C ASN A 22 -8.23 6.45 -0.57
N LYS A 23 -9.48 6.04 -0.32
CA LYS A 23 -10.62 6.46 -1.12
C LYS A 23 -10.89 7.95 -1.03
N MET A 24 -10.81 8.51 0.17
CA MET A 24 -11.18 9.90 0.44
C MET A 24 -10.07 10.89 0.08
N LEU A 25 -8.80 10.51 0.27
CA LEU A 25 -7.67 11.44 0.20
C LEU A 25 -6.89 11.37 -1.12
N ILE A 26 -7.13 10.34 -1.95
CA ILE A 26 -6.49 10.18 -3.26
C ILE A 26 -7.48 10.53 -4.35
N ASP A 27 -7.16 11.57 -5.13
CA ASP A 27 -7.88 11.87 -6.36
C ASP A 27 -7.60 10.78 -7.42
N GLN A 28 -8.60 9.94 -7.65
CA GLN A 28 -8.50 8.80 -8.57
C GLN A 28 -8.43 9.23 -10.04
N ASN A 29 -9.04 10.37 -10.40
CA ASN A 29 -9.01 10.88 -11.77
C ASN A 29 -7.61 11.42 -12.08
N LEU A 30 -7.07 12.24 -11.18
CA LEU A 30 -5.70 12.74 -11.29
C LEU A 30 -4.68 11.60 -11.27
N MET A 31 -4.90 10.53 -10.49
CA MET A 31 -4.03 9.35 -10.50
C MET A 31 -3.98 8.68 -11.88
N LYS A 32 -5.15 8.52 -12.53
CA LYS A 32 -5.26 7.90 -13.85
C LYS A 32 -4.57 8.76 -14.91
N GLU A 33 -4.75 10.08 -14.85
CA GLU A 33 -4.10 11.04 -15.74
C GLU A 33 -2.57 11.00 -15.59
N LEU A 34 -2.06 11.11 -14.36
CA LEU A 34 -0.61 11.04 -14.09
C LEU A 34 0.01 9.74 -14.62
N LYS A 35 -0.64 8.59 -14.42
CA LYS A 35 -0.18 7.30 -14.96
C LYS A 35 -0.14 7.30 -16.49
N LYS A 36 -1.12 7.92 -17.15
CA LYS A 36 -1.18 8.04 -18.61
C LYS A 36 -0.02 8.89 -19.12
N ASP A 37 0.22 10.05 -18.53
CA ASP A 37 1.29 10.96 -18.94
C ASP A 37 2.68 10.37 -18.68
N ILE A 38 2.89 9.72 -17.53
CA ILE A 38 4.15 9.02 -17.25
C ILE A 38 4.42 7.95 -18.31
N LYS A 39 3.42 7.16 -18.71
CA LYS A 39 3.56 6.16 -19.79
C LYS A 39 3.86 6.81 -21.14
N LYS A 40 3.24 7.96 -21.44
CA LYS A 40 3.52 8.74 -22.65
C LYS A 40 4.99 9.17 -22.70
N TYR A 41 5.49 9.82 -21.65
CA TYR A 41 6.88 10.26 -21.58
C TYR A 41 7.88 9.10 -21.55
N GLN A 42 7.54 7.97 -20.93
CA GLN A 42 8.35 6.75 -21.01
C GLN A 42 8.47 6.23 -22.45
N ALA A 43 7.38 6.27 -23.24
CA ALA A 43 7.42 5.89 -24.64
C ALA A 43 8.25 6.88 -25.49
N GLU A 44 8.11 8.18 -25.23
CA GLU A 44 8.90 9.21 -25.92
C GLU A 44 10.40 9.10 -25.60
N LEU A 45 10.79 8.84 -24.35
CA LEU A 45 12.18 8.56 -23.98
C LEU A 45 12.73 7.33 -24.72
N LYS A 46 11.95 6.26 -24.84
CA LYS A 46 12.36 5.06 -25.57
C LYS A 46 12.56 5.32 -27.07
N LYS A 47 11.80 6.23 -27.66
CA LYS A 47 11.91 6.61 -29.08
C LYS A 47 13.06 7.60 -29.37
N ASN A 48 13.47 8.39 -28.38
CA ASN A 48 14.46 9.46 -28.55
C ASN A 48 15.75 9.20 -27.77
N LYS A 49 16.10 7.93 -27.48
CA LYS A 49 17.26 7.57 -26.64
C LYS A 49 18.57 8.21 -27.10
N ASP A 50 18.75 8.34 -28.41
CA ASP A 50 19.98 8.87 -29.02
C ASP A 50 19.94 10.40 -29.17
N ASN A 51 18.78 11.03 -28.94
CA ASN A 51 18.63 12.48 -28.98
C ASN A 51 18.78 13.07 -27.57
N LEU A 52 20.02 13.45 -27.24
CA LEU A 52 20.39 13.99 -25.94
C LEU A 52 19.58 15.23 -25.51
N GLU A 53 19.22 16.11 -26.44
CA GLU A 53 18.42 17.31 -26.14
C GLU A 53 17.00 16.92 -25.70
N LYS A 54 16.32 16.06 -26.47
CA LYS A 54 14.97 15.60 -26.12
C LYS A 54 14.95 14.79 -24.84
N VAL A 55 15.98 13.97 -24.59
CA VAL A 55 16.10 13.23 -23.32
C VAL A 55 16.21 14.18 -22.14
N LYS A 56 17.06 15.21 -22.23
CA LYS A 56 17.21 16.24 -21.19
C LYS A 56 15.92 17.02 -20.93
N GLU A 57 15.07 17.18 -21.94
CA GLU A 57 13.77 17.84 -21.79
C GLU A 57 12.70 16.92 -21.16
N ILE A 58 12.62 15.65 -21.59
CA ILE A 58 11.56 14.73 -21.18
C ILE A 58 11.81 14.15 -19.78
N GLN A 59 13.06 13.82 -19.46
CA GLN A 59 13.41 13.20 -18.18
C GLN A 59 12.92 14.01 -16.95
N PRO A 60 13.15 15.33 -16.83
CA PRO A 60 12.63 16.10 -15.70
C PRO A 60 11.11 16.19 -15.70
N LYS A 61 10.44 16.26 -16.86
CA LYS A 61 8.97 16.24 -16.96
C LYS A 61 8.40 14.93 -16.39
N MET A 62 8.96 13.79 -16.80
CA MET A 62 8.58 12.47 -16.28
C MET A 62 8.85 12.36 -14.78
N MET A 63 9.99 12.85 -14.31
CA MET A 63 10.34 12.85 -12.89
C MET A 63 9.35 13.69 -12.07
N ASN A 64 9.03 14.90 -12.53
CA ASN A 64 8.08 15.79 -11.86
C ASN A 64 6.69 15.16 -11.72
N LEU A 65 6.20 14.49 -12.78
CA LEU A 65 4.93 13.76 -12.73
C LEU A 65 4.99 12.56 -11.79
N SER A 66 6.09 11.81 -11.79
CA SER A 66 6.31 10.70 -10.86
C SER A 66 6.34 11.18 -9.42
N MET A 67 7.00 12.31 -9.15
CA MET A 67 7.02 12.95 -7.83
C MET A 67 5.64 13.46 -7.42
N LYS A 68 4.85 14.02 -8.35
CA LYS A 68 3.46 14.40 -8.08
C LYS A 68 2.61 13.18 -7.73
N GLN A 69 2.78 12.07 -8.45
CA GLN A 69 2.11 10.80 -8.16
C GLN A 69 2.47 10.28 -6.76
N ILE A 70 3.76 10.21 -6.44
CA ILE A 70 4.27 9.81 -5.12
C ILE A 70 3.68 10.72 -4.03
N LYS A 71 3.77 12.04 -4.17
CA LYS A 71 3.21 12.99 -3.19
C LYS A 71 1.72 12.75 -2.97
N MET A 72 0.96 12.44 -4.02
CA MET A 72 -0.48 12.15 -3.89
C MET A 72 -0.76 10.87 -3.11
N THR A 73 0.06 9.82 -3.23
CA THR A 73 -0.09 8.59 -2.45
C THR A 73 0.50 8.67 -1.04
N PHE A 74 1.54 9.49 -0.84
CA PHE A 74 2.18 9.70 0.45
C PHE A 74 1.42 10.68 1.36
N ARG A 75 0.69 11.64 0.78
CA ARG A 75 -0.15 12.58 1.56
C ARG A 75 -1.17 11.87 2.48
N PRO A 76 -1.89 10.83 2.03
CA PRO A 76 -2.73 10.01 2.91
C PRO A 76 -1.94 9.27 4.00
N MET A 77 -0.73 8.79 3.69
CA MET A 77 0.07 7.96 4.61
C MET A 77 0.27 8.62 5.96
N LYS A 78 0.64 9.90 6.01
CA LYS A 78 0.88 10.60 7.30
C LYS A 78 -0.33 10.58 8.25
N TYR A 79 -1.56 10.48 7.72
CA TYR A 79 -2.77 10.45 8.54
C TYR A 79 -3.00 9.08 9.17
N TYR A 80 -2.79 7.99 8.42
CA TYR A 80 -2.99 6.64 8.94
C TYR A 80 -1.73 5.99 9.53
N PHE A 81 -0.54 6.54 9.25
CA PHE A 81 0.73 5.98 9.72
C PHE A 81 0.85 6.00 11.24
N ILE A 82 0.50 7.13 11.89
CA ILE A 82 0.54 7.25 13.35
C ILE A 82 -0.42 6.25 14.03
N PRO A 83 -1.72 6.17 13.65
CA PRO A 83 -2.62 5.13 14.17
C PRO A 83 -2.10 3.70 13.96
N ILE A 84 -1.53 3.40 12.79
CA ILE A 84 -0.97 2.08 12.51
C ILE A 84 0.19 1.76 13.44
N LEU A 85 1.11 2.70 13.68
CA LEU A 85 2.23 2.47 14.59
C LEU A 85 1.78 2.19 16.03
N ILE A 86 0.75 2.88 16.49
CA ILE A 86 0.16 2.64 17.82
C ILE A 86 -0.41 1.21 17.88
N VAL A 87 -1.19 0.82 16.86
CA VAL A 87 -1.76 -0.53 16.77
C VAL A 87 -0.65 -1.58 16.72
N PHE A 88 0.40 -1.37 15.94
CA PHE A 88 1.53 -2.30 15.82
C PHE A 88 2.33 -2.42 17.12
N SER A 89 2.56 -1.31 17.82
CA SER A 89 3.23 -1.31 19.12
C SER A 89 2.45 -2.14 20.15
N TRP A 90 1.13 -1.92 20.22
CA TRP A 90 0.24 -2.70 21.06
C TRP A 90 0.17 -4.17 20.64
N LEU A 91 0.10 -4.45 19.34
CA LEU A 91 0.04 -5.81 18.80
C LEU A 91 1.31 -6.58 19.14
N ARG A 92 2.48 -5.96 18.99
CA ARG A 92 3.77 -6.55 19.37
C ARG A 92 3.75 -6.94 20.84
N LYS A 93 3.42 -6.02 21.75
CA LYS A 93 3.40 -6.29 23.20
C LYS A 93 2.39 -7.38 23.58
N THR A 94 1.23 -7.41 22.92
CA THR A 94 0.13 -8.33 23.27
C THR A 94 0.35 -9.75 22.72
N MET A 95 1.11 -9.86 21.63
CA MET A 95 1.27 -11.10 20.85
C MET A 95 2.70 -11.66 20.88
N GLU A 96 3.63 -11.01 21.58
CA GLU A 96 4.98 -11.51 21.80
C GLU A 96 4.95 -12.88 22.49
N GLY A 97 5.75 -13.83 21.98
CA GLY A 97 5.82 -15.19 22.50
C GLY A 97 4.63 -16.10 22.19
N LYS A 98 3.61 -15.63 21.47
CA LYS A 98 2.43 -16.44 21.11
C LYS A 98 2.55 -17.02 19.70
N THR A 99 2.36 -18.33 19.58
CA THR A 99 2.08 -18.98 18.30
C THR A 99 0.64 -18.71 17.91
N ILE A 100 0.42 -18.30 16.67
CA ILE A 100 -0.90 -17.83 16.21
C ILE A 100 -1.45 -18.73 15.12
N LEU A 101 -0.64 -18.97 14.10
CA LEU A 101 -0.94 -19.94 13.06
C LEU A 101 0.17 -20.98 13.03
N SER A 102 -0.19 -22.24 13.28
CA SER A 102 0.61 -23.37 12.88
C SER A 102 -0.03 -23.99 11.64
N PHE A 103 0.79 -24.41 10.69
CA PHE A 103 0.32 -25.21 9.57
C PHE A 103 0.77 -26.65 9.81
N GLY A 104 -0.16 -27.61 9.74
CA GLY A 104 0.21 -29.02 9.91
C GLY A 104 1.22 -29.54 8.87
N PHE A 105 1.36 -28.85 7.74
CA PHE A 105 2.28 -29.17 6.65
C PHE A 105 3.60 -28.37 6.67
N TRP A 106 3.79 -27.46 7.63
CA TRP A 106 4.96 -26.58 7.68
C TRP A 106 5.55 -26.53 9.09
N PRO A 107 6.86 -26.80 9.26
CA PRO A 107 7.46 -26.88 10.60
C PRO A 107 7.61 -25.53 11.29
N TYR A 108 7.44 -24.41 10.57
CA TYR A 108 7.55 -23.08 11.14
C TYR A 108 6.18 -22.51 11.49
N ASN A 109 6.05 -22.02 12.72
CA ASN A 109 4.88 -21.28 13.16
C ASN A 109 4.94 -19.85 12.61
N LEU A 110 3.80 -19.36 12.11
CA LEU A 110 3.67 -17.95 11.79
C LEU A 110 3.45 -17.16 13.08
N GLY A 111 4.38 -16.25 13.33
CA GLY A 111 4.21 -15.23 14.36
C GLY A 111 3.11 -14.22 14.00
N TRP A 112 2.90 -13.27 14.91
CA TRP A 112 1.88 -12.23 14.77
C TRP A 112 2.06 -11.35 13.52
N LEU A 113 3.30 -11.02 13.17
CA LEU A 113 3.59 -10.13 12.04
C LEU A 113 3.24 -10.79 10.71
N GLY A 114 3.67 -12.04 10.50
CA GLY A 114 3.35 -12.79 9.28
C GLY A 114 1.85 -13.01 9.12
N THR A 115 1.18 -13.41 10.21
CA THR A 115 -0.28 -13.61 10.22
C THR A 115 -1.03 -12.31 9.87
N TYR A 116 -0.65 -11.18 10.48
CA TYR A 116 -1.23 -9.88 10.17
C TYR A 116 -1.04 -9.48 8.70
N ILE A 117 0.16 -9.66 8.13
CA ILE A 117 0.45 -9.29 6.73
C ILE A 117 -0.43 -10.10 5.77
N ILE A 118 -0.54 -11.41 5.96
CA ILE A 118 -1.35 -12.28 5.09
C ILE A 118 -2.82 -11.84 5.10
N PHE A 119 -3.41 -11.68 6.30
CA PHE A 119 -4.80 -11.26 6.41
C PHE A 119 -5.03 -9.83 5.91
N SER A 120 -4.11 -8.90 6.16
CA SER A 120 -4.24 -7.52 5.67
C SER A 120 -4.17 -7.43 4.14
N ILE A 121 -3.35 -8.24 3.47
CA ILE A 121 -3.34 -8.33 2.00
C ILE A 121 -4.68 -8.88 1.48
N PHE A 122 -5.18 -9.95 2.10
CA PHE A 122 -6.48 -10.52 1.76
C PHE A 122 -7.62 -9.51 1.91
N PHE A 123 -7.74 -8.89 3.09
CA PHE A 123 -8.79 -7.90 3.37
C PHE A 123 -8.64 -6.65 2.53
N SER A 124 -7.44 -6.11 2.33
CA SER A 124 -7.24 -4.92 1.50
C SER A 124 -7.65 -5.16 0.05
N THR A 125 -7.34 -6.34 -0.50
CA THR A 125 -7.77 -6.72 -1.86
C THR A 125 -9.29 -6.83 -1.95
N PHE A 126 -9.91 -7.47 -0.96
CA PHE A 126 -11.36 -7.62 -0.88
C PHE A 126 -12.09 -6.28 -0.73
N LEU A 127 -11.64 -5.43 0.19
CA LEU A 127 -12.22 -4.12 0.47
C LEU A 127 -12.10 -3.15 -0.70
N ARG A 128 -10.97 -3.16 -1.43
CA ARG A 128 -10.78 -2.33 -2.63
C ARG A 128 -11.78 -2.69 -3.73
N LYS A 129 -12.07 -3.99 -3.91
CA LYS A 129 -13.10 -4.46 -4.85
C LYS A 129 -14.49 -3.96 -4.45
N ILE A 130 -14.87 -4.13 -3.18
CA ILE A 130 -16.18 -3.67 -2.67
C ILE A 130 -16.34 -2.16 -2.82
N LEU A 131 -15.30 -1.40 -2.47
CA LEU A 131 -15.34 0.06 -2.49
C LEU A 131 -15.13 0.68 -3.87
N LYS A 132 -15.00 -0.15 -4.92
CA LYS A 132 -14.78 0.23 -6.32
C LYS A 132 -13.54 1.12 -6.50
N LEU A 133 -12.44 0.75 -5.86
CA LEU A 133 -11.15 1.47 -5.90
C LEU A 133 -10.18 0.93 -6.96
N ASN A 134 -10.67 0.11 -7.90
CA ASN A 134 -9.89 -0.50 -8.98
C ASN A 134 -10.03 0.29 -10.27
#